data_AF-A0A7V8VKJ6-F1
#
_entry.id   AF-A0A7V8VKJ6-F1
#
_cell.length_a   1.000
_cell.length_b   1.000
_cell.length_c   1.000
_cell.angle_alpha   90.00
_cell.angle_beta   90.00
_cell.angle_gamma   90.00
#
_symmetry.space_group_name_H-M   'P 1'
#
loop_
_entity.id
_entity.type
_entity.pdbx_description
1 polymer ?
#
loop_
_entity_poly.entity_id
_entity_poly.type
_entity_poly.pdbx_seq_one_letter_code
_entity_poly.pdbx_strand_id
1 'polypeptide(L)' 'FYPIEPLPRLFRIIGYANPITWHVDVLRYATIGLGEPRAILLESIAFLTFGAVAFGFALRALRNQE' A
#
# COMPACT_ATOMS: atom_id res chain seq x y z
N PHE A 1 1.41 7.91 11.54
CA PHE A 1 1.94 9.27 11.40
C PHE A 1 2.71 9.34 10.10
N TYR A 2 2.03 9.83 9.07
CA TYR A 2 2.53 10.06 7.72
C TYR A 2 2.80 11.57 7.61
N PRO A 3 3.79 12.07 6.86
CA PRO A 3 4.68 11.41 5.88
C PRO A 3 5.72 10.45 6.48
N ILE A 4 6.20 9.48 5.69
CA ILE A 4 7.23 8.50 6.08
C ILE A 4 8.65 8.93 5.66
N GLU A 5 8.76 9.95 4.80
CA GLU A 5 9.97 10.59 4.32
C GLU A 5 10.91 11.13 5.43
N PRO A 6 10.44 11.62 6.60
CA PRO A 6 11.35 12.03 7.68
C PRO A 6 11.89 10.85 8.52
N LEU A 7 11.38 9.63 8.33
CA LEU A 7 11.81 8.48 9.14
C LEU A 7 13.26 8.06 8.83
N PRO A 8 14.00 7.50 9.81
CA PRO A 8 15.28 6.85 9.56
C PRO A 8 15.13 5.74 8.52
N ARG A 9 16.18 5.52 7.72
CA ARG A 9 16.13 4.68 6.50
C ARG A 9 15.49 3.32 6.71
N LEU A 10 15.80 2.63 7.81
CA LEU A 10 15.25 1.30 8.09
C LEU A 10 13.74 1.35 8.29
N PHE A 11 13.26 2.27 9.13
CA PHE A 11 11.83 2.45 9.38
C PHE A 11 11.09 2.92 8.13
N ARG A 12 11.74 3.70 7.28
CA ARG A 12 11.18 4.11 5.98
C ARG A 12 10.98 2.92 5.04
N ILE A 13 11.97 2.03 4.93
CA ILE A 13 11.87 0.82 4.09
C ILE A 13 10.73 -0.07 4.59
N ILE A 14 10.63 -0.29 5.91
CA ILE A 14 9.53 -1.06 6.50
C ILE A 14 8.18 -0.36 6.24
N GLY A 15 8.15 0.97 6.32
CA GLY A 15 6.98 1.78 5.98
C GLY A 15 6.50 1.56 4.54
N TYR A 16 7.42 1.42 3.58
CA TYR A 16 7.07 1.12 2.19
C TYR A 16 6.55 -0.31 1.96
N ALA A 17 6.73 -1.24 2.91
CA ALA A 17 6.11 -2.57 2.83
C ALA A 17 4.64 -2.57 3.27
N ASN A 18 4.18 -1.51 3.94
CA ASN A 18 2.81 -1.41 4.43
C ASN A 18 1.86 -0.97 3.29
N PRO A 19 0.83 -1.76 2.94
CA PRO A 19 -0.13 -1.38 1.90
C PRO A 19 -0.92 -0.10 2.20
N ILE A 20 -1.04 0.28 3.47
CA ILE A 20 -1.69 1.54 3.86
C ILE A 20 -0.87 2.75 3.41
N THR A 21 0.46 2.64 3.36
CA THR A 21 1.33 3.70 2.84
C THR A 21 0.98 4.02 1.39
N TRP A 22 0.95 2.99 0.53
CA TRP A 22 0.60 3.12 -0.88
C TRP A 22 -0.78 3.75 -1.08
N HIS A 23 -1.77 3.35 -0.27
CA HIS A 23 -3.11 3.91 -0.37
C HIS A 23 -3.16 5.39 0.02
N VAL A 24 -2.45 5.78 1.08
CA VAL A 24 -2.35 7.19 1.50
C VAL A 24 -1.62 8.04 0.46
N ASP A 25 -0.57 7.51 -0.17
CA ASP A 25 0.15 8.18 -1.26
C ASP A 25 -0.79 8.47 -2.45
N VAL A 26 -1.57 7.47 -2.88
CA VAL A 26 -2.58 7.61 -3.95
C VAL A 26 -3.63 8.66 -3.59
N LEU A 27 -4.15 8.62 -2.36
CA LEU A 27 -5.13 9.61 -1.90
C LEU A 27 -4.54 11.02 -1.88
N ARG A 28 -3.29 11.17 -1.41
CA ARG A 28 -2.57 12.45 -1.38
C ARG A 28 -2.38 13.02 -2.79
N TYR A 29 -2.01 12.19 -3.76
CA TYR A 29 -1.94 12.60 -5.15
C TYR A 29 -3.31 12.99 -5.71
N ALA A 30 -4.35 12.19 -5.47
CA ALA A 30 -5.69 12.42 -6.02
C ALA A 30 -6.40 13.64 -5.42
N THR A 31 -6.16 13.95 -4.14
CA THR A 31 -6.88 15.00 -3.41
C THR A 31 -6.19 16.35 -3.45
N ILE A 32 -4.86 16.37 -3.33
CA ILE A 32 -4.07 17.61 -3.23
C ILE A 32 -2.95 17.70 -4.26
N GLY A 33 -2.89 16.77 -5.22
CA GLY A 33 -1.94 16.82 -6.35
C GLY A 33 -0.49 16.53 -5.97
N LEU A 34 -0.22 15.96 -4.79
CA LEU A 34 1.14 15.78 -4.29
C LEU A 34 1.60 14.33 -4.43
N GLY A 35 2.60 14.09 -5.27
CA GLY A 35 3.24 12.79 -5.51
C GLY A 35 3.90 12.73 -6.89
N GLU A 36 4.76 11.74 -7.12
CA GLU A 36 5.34 11.49 -8.44
C GLU A 36 4.44 10.50 -9.22
N PRO A 37 3.92 10.85 -10.41
CA PRO A 37 2.88 10.05 -11.08
C PRO A 37 3.24 8.58 -11.32
N ARG A 38 4.50 8.27 -11.64
CA ARG A 38 4.94 6.90 -11.89
C ARG A 38 4.98 6.08 -10.59
N ALA A 39 5.44 6.66 -9.48
CA ALA A 39 5.40 6.05 -8.17
C ALA A 39 3.96 5.76 -7.74
N ILE A 40 3.05 6.72 -7.90
CA ILE A 40 1.62 6.57 -7.57
C ILE A 40 0.97 5.45 -8.40
N LEU A 41 1.31 5.33 -9.68
CA LEU A 41 0.84 4.23 -10.53
C LEU A 41 1.32 2.86 -10.00
N LEU A 42 2.60 2.75 -9.64
CA LEU A 42 3.17 1.52 -9.08
C LEU A 42 2.53 1.16 -7.73
N GLU A 43 2.37 2.14 -6.85
CA GLU A 43 1.73 2.00 -5.55
C GLU A 43 0.25 1.58 -5.68
N SER A 44 -0.47 2.13 -6.67
CA SER A 44 -1.84 1.70 -6.99
C SER A 44 -1.90 0.23 -7.39
N ILE A 45 -1.02 -0.21 -8.29
CA ILE A 45 -0.94 -1.60 -8.74
C ILE A 45 -0.57 -2.52 -7.57
N ALA A 46 0.41 -2.12 -6.75
CA ALA A 46 0.84 -2.87 -5.59
C ALA A 46 -0.29 -3.04 -4.56
N PHE A 47 -1.05 -1.98 -4.29
CA PHE A 47 -2.19 -2.01 -3.38
C PHE A 47 -3.29 -2.96 -3.86
N LEU A 48 -3.67 -2.88 -5.14
CA LEU A 48 -4.67 -3.77 -5.73
C LEU A 48 -4.21 -5.24 -5.71
N THR A 49 -2.94 -5.48 -6.06
CA THR A 49 -2.33 -6.82 -6.04
C THR A 49 -2.35 -7.39 -4.63
N PHE A 50 -1.93 -6.60 -3.63
CA PHE A 50 -1.97 -7.01 -2.24
C PHE A 50 -3.40 -7.35 -1.80
N GLY A 51 -4.38 -6.51 -2.13
CA GLY A 51 -5.79 -6.75 -1.83
C GLY A 51 -6.30 -8.05 -2.44
N ALA A 52 -6.01 -8.32 -3.71
CA ALA A 52 -6.40 -9.55 -4.39
C ALA A 52 -5.76 -10.80 -3.76
N VAL A 53 -4.47 -10.73 -3.42
CA VAL A 53 -3.76 -11.83 -2.74
C VAL A 53 -4.32 -12.09 -1.34
N ALA A 54 -4.50 -11.03 -0.54
CA ALA A 54 -5.07 -11.13 0.80
C ALA A 54 -6.49 -11.71 0.77
N PHE A 55 -7.32 -11.26 -0.18
CA PHE A 55 -8.66 -11.78 -0.38
C PHE A 55 -8.64 -13.26 -0.80
N GLY A 56 -7.75 -13.65 -1.72
CA GLY A 56 -7.57 -15.04 -2.12
C GLY A 56 -7.15 -15.96 -0.95
N PHE A 57 -6.25 -15.48 -0.09
CA PHE A 57 -5.89 -16.20 1.14
C PHE A 57 -7.06 -16.29 2.12
N ALA A 58 -7.86 -15.23 2.27
CA ALA A 58 -9.04 -15.26 3.12
C ALA A 58 -10.07 -16.30 2.64
N LEU A 59 -10.35 -16.35 1.33
CA LEU A 59 -11.22 -17.37 0.75
C LEU A 59 -10.69 -18.79 0.96
N ARG A 60 -9.38 -19.00 0.75
CA ARG A 60 -8.74 -20.30 0.99
C ARG A 60 -8.83 -20.71 2.46
N ALA A 61 -8.59 -19.78 3.38
CA ALA A 61 -8.68 -20.04 4.81
C ALA A 61 -10.11 -20.42 5.21
N LEU A 62 -11.12 -19.70 4.69
CA LEU A 62 -12.53 -19.99 4.94
C LEU A 62 -12.92 -21.38 4.44
N ARG A 63 -12.53 -21.74 3.21
CA ARG A 63 -12.81 -23.07 2.64
C ARG A 63 -12.17 -24.22 3.41
N ASN A 64 -11.02 -23.99 4.05
CA ASN A 64 -10.34 -25.00 4.86
C ASN A 64 -10.93 -25.15 6.27
N GLN A 65 -11.88 -24.30 6.66
CA GLN A 65 -12.58 -24.36 7.95
C GLN A 65 -13.95 -25.07 7.85
N GLU A 66 -14.48 -25.27 6.64
CA GLU A 66 -15.65 -26.13 6.35
C GLU A 66 -15.23 -27.59 6.14
#